data_AF-A0A3A9ELG9-F1
#
_entry.id   AF-A0A3A9ELG9-F1
#
_cell.length_a   1.000
_cell.length_b   1.000
_cell.length_c   1.000
_cell.angle_alpha   90.00
_cell.angle_beta   90.00
_cell.angle_gamma   90.00
#
_symmetry.space_group_name_H-M   'P 1'
#
loop_
_entity.id
_entity.type
_entity.pdbx_description
1 polymer ?
#
loop_
_entity_poly.entity_id
_entity_poly.type
_entity_poly.pdbx_seq_one_letter_code
_entity_poly.pdbx_strand_id
1 'polypeptide(L)' 'MKPKEVKDWMNRRVIYRPSGAAYRLTAYIYRQDRNAQPVYQAELQDLTAESSVLICRLQDVDPEK' A
#
# COMPACT_ATOMS: atom_id res chain seq x y z
N MET A 1 2.47 4.47 -6.69
CA MET A 1 3.09 3.21 -7.19
C MET A 1 2.19 2.53 -8.23
N LYS A 2 2.73 1.86 -9.27
CA LYS A 2 1.93 1.10 -10.25
C LYS A 2 1.76 -0.37 -9.84
N PRO A 3 0.66 -1.05 -10.22
CA PRO A 3 0.45 -2.48 -9.91
C PRO A 3 1.58 -3.41 -10.33
N LYS A 4 2.23 -3.15 -11.47
CA LYS A 4 3.35 -3.99 -11.95
C LYS A 4 4.60 -3.90 -11.06
N GLU A 5 4.76 -2.79 -10.35
CA GLU A 5 5.94 -2.49 -9.52
C GLU A 5 5.74 -2.99 -8.08
N VAL A 6 4.49 -3.21 -7.66
CA VAL A 6 4.14 -3.49 -6.24
C VAL A 6 4.87 -4.71 -5.68
N LYS A 7 5.10 -5.72 -6.52
CA LYS A 7 5.79 -6.96 -6.13
C LYS A 7 7.24 -6.70 -5.72
N ASP A 8 7.90 -5.75 -6.36
CA ASP A 8 9.30 -5.40 -6.09
C ASP A 8 9.45 -4.66 -4.75
N TRP A 9 8.34 -4.12 -4.22
CA TRP A 9 8.27 -3.33 -3.00
C TRP A 9 7.67 -4.09 -1.81
N MET A 10 7.31 -5.37 -1.98
CA MET A 10 6.80 -6.19 -0.89
C MET A 10 7.81 -6.29 0.26
N ASN A 11 7.32 -6.14 1.49
CA ASN A 11 8.07 -6.08 2.74
C ASN A 11 9.10 -4.94 2.83
N ARG A 12 9.08 -3.97 1.90
CA ARG A 12 9.95 -2.78 1.93
C ARG A 12 9.22 -1.59 2.54
N ARG A 13 10.00 -0.59 2.92
CA ARG A 13 9.47 0.71 3.35
C ARG A 13 8.91 1.48 2.17
N VAL A 14 7.78 2.13 2.41
CA VAL A 14 7.03 2.95 1.46
C VAL A 14 6.45 4.16 2.18
N ILE A 15 6.16 5.22 1.44
CA ILE A 15 5.56 6.45 1.97
C ILE A 15 4.06 6.46 1.67
N TYR A 16 3.25 6.62 2.71
CA TYR A 16 1.81 6.85 2.56
C TYR A 16 1.56 8.33 2.29
N ARG A 17 1.22 8.69 1.04
CA ARG A 17 1.13 10.09 0.58
C ARG A 17 0.25 11.00 1.45
N PRO A 18 -0.95 10.58 1.92
CA PRO A 18 -1.82 11.45 2.70
C PRO A 18 -1.24 11.90 4.04
N SER A 19 -0.38 11.10 4.67
CA SER A 19 0.27 11.50 5.93
C SER A 19 1.76 11.83 5.79
N GLY A 20 2.40 11.44 4.68
CA GLY A 20 3.84 11.53 4.49
C GLY A 20 4.66 10.57 5.36
N ALA A 21 4.01 9.68 6.12
CA ALA A 21 4.68 8.77 7.04
C ALA A 21 5.15 7.49 6.33
N ALA A 22 6.22 6.89 6.87
CA ALA A 22 6.78 5.64 6.37
C ALA A 22 6.06 4.44 6.99
N TYR A 23 5.76 3.46 6.14
CA TYR A 23 5.12 2.18 6.49
C TYR A 23 5.85 1.03 5.80
N ARG A 24 5.56 -0.20 6.21
CA ARG A 24 6.00 -1.41 5.50
C ARG A 24 4.87 -1.93 4.63
N LEU A 25 5.13 -2.16 3.33
CA LEU A 25 4.14 -2.75 2.43
C LEU A 25 4.05 -4.27 2.70
N THR A 26 2.95 -4.76 3.26
CA THR A 26 2.79 -6.17 3.66
C THR A 26 1.87 -6.96 2.74
N ALA A 27 0.90 -6.29 2.11
CA ALA A 27 0.02 -6.92 1.14
C ALA A 27 -0.40 -5.98 0.02
N TYR A 28 -0.80 -6.58 -1.10
CA TYR A 28 -1.46 -5.91 -2.21
C TYR A 28 -2.69 -6.70 -2.59
N ILE A 29 -3.82 -6.00 -2.72
CA ILE A 29 -5.12 -6.60 -2.94
C ILE A 29 -5.68 -6.05 -4.25
N TYR A 30 -6.04 -6.97 -5.15
CA TYR A 30 -6.83 -6.68 -6.33
C TYR A 30 -8.27 -7.12 -6.09
N ARG A 31 -9.21 -6.21 -6.30
CA ARG A 31 -10.65 -6.52 -6.24
C ARG A 31 -11.43 -5.67 -7.23
N GLN A 32 -12.71 -6.01 -7.41
CA GLN A 32 -13.67 -5.15 -8.09
C GLN A 32 -14.48 -4.34 -7.09
N ASP A 33 -14.84 -3.11 -7.45
CA ASP A 33 -15.84 -2.33 -6.71
C ASP A 33 -17.28 -2.75 -7.09
N ARG A 34 -18.26 -2.03 -6.53
CA ARG A 34 -19.70 -2.28 -6.78
C ARG A 34 -20.11 -2.07 -8.25
N ASN A 35 -19.29 -1.37 -9.03
CA ASN A 35 -19.50 -1.07 -10.45
C ASN A 35 -18.63 -1.96 -11.35
N ALA A 36 -18.11 -3.07 -10.82
CA ALA A 36 -17.17 -3.98 -11.48
C ALA A 36 -15.85 -3.34 -11.93
N GLN A 37 -15.49 -2.17 -11.37
CA GLN A 37 -14.25 -1.48 -11.72
C GLN A 37 -13.07 -2.06 -10.94
N PRO A 38 -11.90 -2.22 -11.57
CA PRO A 38 -10.70 -2.72 -10.91
C PRO A 38 -10.22 -1.72 -9.84
N VAL A 39 -10.02 -2.21 -8.63
CA VAL A 39 -9.46 -1.47 -7.49
C VAL A 39 -8.22 -2.17 -6.98
N TYR A 40 -7.18 -1.37 -6.79
CA TYR A 40 -5.88 -1.79 -6.29
C TYR A 40 -5.66 -1.19 -4.91
N GLN A 41 -5.48 -2.04 -3.91
CA GLN A 41 -5.25 -1.64 -2.53
C GLN A 41 -3.90 -2.15 -2.02
N ALA A 42 -3.36 -1.44 -1.04
CA ALA A 42 -2.17 -1.83 -0.30
C ALA A 42 -2.53 -1.98 1.17
N GLU A 43 -1.89 -2.95 1.82
CA GLU A 43 -1.82 -3.04 3.28
C GLU A 43 -0.46 -2.50 3.72
N LEU A 44 -0.52 -1.53 4.61
CA LEU A 44 0.63 -0.82 5.14
C LEU A 44 0.72 -1.08 6.64
N GLN A 45 1.78 -1.75 7.09
CA GLN A 45 2.05 -1.96 8.51
C GLN A 45 2.80 -0.76 9.08
N ASP A 46 2.32 -0.27 10.23
CA ASP A 46 2.98 0.79 11.00
C ASP A 46 4.32 0.29 11.55
N LEU A 47 5.38 1.11 11.41
CA LEU A 47 6.73 0.74 11.84
C LEU A 47 6.96 0.87 13.36
N THR A 48 6.12 1.63 14.04
CA THR A 48 6.16 1.88 15.49
C THR A 48 5.17 0.99 16.25
N ALA A 49 4.12 0.54 15.57
CA ALA A 49 3.10 -0.34 16.11
C ALA A 49 2.83 -1.51 15.15
N GLU A 50 3.69 -2.54 15.16
CA GLU A 50 3.67 -3.63 14.18
C GLU A 50 2.34 -4.42 14.11
N SER A 51 1.48 -4.33 15.13
CA SER A 51 0.12 -4.90 15.11
C SER A 51 -0.92 -4.04 14.40
N SER A 52 -0.56 -2.85 13.94
CA SER A 52 -1.43 -1.88 13.28
C SER A 52 -1.21 -1.91 11.78
N VAL A 53 -2.31 -2.04 11.02
CA VAL A 53 -2.29 -2.00 9.56
C VAL A 53 -3.29 -0.97 9.03
N LEU A 54 -2.89 -0.31 7.94
CA LEU A 54 -3.71 0.61 7.19
C LEU A 54 -4.00 0.00 5.80
N ILE A 55 -5.27 -0.07 5.43
CA ILE A 55 -5.68 -0.43 4.08
C ILE A 55 -5.96 0.85 3.29
N CYS A 56 -5.18 1.09 2.24
CA CYS A 56 -5.32 2.28 1.39
C CYS A 56 -5.33 1.92 -0.10
N ARG A 57 -5.55 2.91 -0.97
CA ARG A 57 -5.41 2.70 -2.42
C ARG A 57 -3.93 2.60 -2.76
N LEU A 58 -3.56 1.72 -3.69
CA LEU A 58 -2.17 1.58 -4.13
C LEU A 58 -1.60 2.88 -4.70
N GLN A 59 -2.45 3.68 -5.35
CA GLN A 59 -2.06 4.99 -5.87
C GLN A 59 -1.59 5.95 -4.78
N ASP A 60 -2.00 5.74 -3.53
CA ASP A 60 -1.62 6.57 -2.38
C ASP A 60 -0.30 6.17 -1.73
N VAL A 61 0.41 5.21 -2.32
CA VAL A 61 1.68 4.67 -1.82
C VAL A 61 2.79 5.01 -2.79
N ASP A 62 3.88 5.58 -2.29
CA ASP A 62 5.10 5.83 -3.04
C ASP A 62 6.26 4.99 -2.51
N PRO A 63 7.17 4.53 -3.40
CA PRO A 63 8.46 4.00 -2.99
C PRO A 63 9.21 4.93 -2.03
N GLU A 64 9.79 4.39 -0.97
CA GLU A 64 10.80 5.12 -0.19
C GLU A 64 12.08 5.22 -1.06
N LYS A 65 12.62 6.43 -1.21
CA LYS A 65 13.78 6.72 -2.06
C LYS A 65 15.09 6.19 -1.46
#